data_AF-A0A1F3VI72-F1
#
_entry.id   AF-A0A1F3VI72-F1
#
_cell.length_a   1.000
_cell.length_b   1.000
_cell.length_c   1.000
_cell.angle_alpha   90.00
_cell.angle_beta   90.00
_cell.angle_gamma   90.00
#
_symmetry.space_group_name_H-M   'P 1'
#
loop_
_entity.id
_entity.type
_entity.pdbx_description
1 polymer ?
#
loop_
_entity_poly.entity_id
_entity_poly.type
_entity_poly.pdbx_seq_one_letter_code
_entity_poly.pdbx_strand_id
1 'polypeptide(L)'
;MVIKIRYFNIALICLVMLLTKSYAKDELTYPELEVVPLASERLKMEEKKEGLAFYRELQISAAATLLAGIYQIGHYENVNTETSSDPLAPSPDDGWDEKLAENQASPLVGMAVGGGWLAATFLLNKFFTPYSDGLAAIAPYADGEKKGMSRRQILLRERLAEESINRASSFSTRLVWTSVITNAAANIYMASHAREGTAAALIDATAAILAFTPLLFPTRWSIVAGEHQNYKKRIYAPISSSATLLNDGQGGLVPGIMLAFSF
;
A
#
# COMPACT_ATOMS: atom_id res chain seq x y z
N MET A 1 61.52 31.20 30.54
CA MET A 1 60.78 30.01 30.04
C MET A 1 59.27 30.29 29.81
N VAL A 2 58.62 31.11 30.64
CA VAL A 2 57.18 31.46 30.55
C VAL A 2 56.75 32.09 29.22
N ILE A 3 57.64 32.84 28.56
CA ILE A 3 57.33 33.56 27.31
C ILE A 3 57.07 32.60 26.13
N LYS A 4 57.79 31.46 26.04
CA LYS A 4 57.61 30.50 24.93
C LYS A 4 56.26 29.78 24.97
N ILE A 5 55.69 29.55 26.16
CA ILE A 5 54.40 28.86 26.34
C ILE A 5 53.23 29.72 25.84
N ARG A 6 53.30 31.04 25.99
CA ARG A 6 52.24 31.95 25.55
C ARG A 6 52.10 31.98 24.01
N TYR A 7 53.21 31.98 23.27
CA TYR A 7 53.17 31.97 21.81
C TYR A 7 52.69 30.63 21.24
N PHE A 8 53.03 29.52 21.89
CA PHE A 8 52.55 28.20 21.48
C PHE A 8 51.02 28.07 21.62
N ASN A 9 50.46 28.54 22.74
CA ASN A 9 49.00 28.52 22.93
C ASN A 9 48.26 29.43 21.96
N ILE A 10 48.80 30.61 21.65
CA ILE A 10 48.19 31.51 20.65
C ILE A 10 48.26 30.89 19.25
N ALA A 11 49.39 30.27 18.88
CA ALA A 11 49.52 29.57 17.59
C ALA A 11 48.56 28.38 17.48
N LEU A 12 48.38 27.61 18.57
CA LEU A 12 47.44 26.50 18.62
C LEU A 12 45.98 26.97 18.51
N ILE A 13 45.60 28.05 19.20
CA ILE A 13 44.25 28.63 19.11
C ILE A 13 44.00 29.15 17.69
N CYS A 14 44.97 29.81 17.06
CA CYS A 14 44.85 30.25 15.67
C CYS A 14 44.76 29.06 14.69
N LEU A 15 45.53 27.98 14.91
CA LEU A 15 45.46 26.77 14.10
C LEU A 15 44.10 26.08 14.23
N VAL A 16 43.56 25.99 15.45
CA VAL A 16 42.22 25.44 15.71
C VAL A 16 41.14 26.31 15.06
N MET A 17 41.24 27.65 15.14
CA MET A 17 40.30 28.56 14.46
C MET A 17 40.41 28.55 12.93
N LEU A 18 41.57 28.19 12.38
CA LEU A 18 41.73 28.00 10.93
C LEU A 18 41.17 26.65 10.48
N LEU A 19 41.24 25.62 11.32
CA LEU A 19 40.63 24.30 11.06
C LEU A 19 39.09 24.33 11.16
N THR A 20 38.50 25.23 11.93
CA THR A 20 37.03 25.34 12.06
C THR A 20 36.34 26.09 10.91
N LYS A 21 37.08 26.78 10.03
CA LYS A 21 36.47 27.55 8.92
C LYS A 21 36.01 26.72 7.72
N SER A 22 36.24 25.41 7.69
CA SER A 22 35.89 24.54 6.56
C SER A 22 34.47 23.98 6.57
N TYR A 23 33.61 24.36 7.52
CA TYR A 23 32.22 23.87 7.62
C TYR A 23 31.14 24.87 7.17
N ALA A 24 31.50 26.07 6.70
CA ALA A 24 30.54 27.16 6.50
C ALA A 24 30.18 27.44 5.03
N LYS A 25 30.15 26.39 4.19
CA LYS A 25 29.57 26.48 2.85
C LYS A 25 29.04 25.12 2.41
N ASP A 26 28.30 24.46 3.30
CA ASP A 26 27.43 23.37 2.88
C ASP A 26 26.41 23.98 1.91
N GLU A 27 26.66 23.80 0.61
CA GLU A 27 25.55 23.76 -0.33
C GLU A 27 24.52 22.85 0.29
N LEU A 28 23.32 23.38 0.58
CA LEU A 28 22.16 22.61 0.99
C LEU A 28 22.08 21.38 0.07
N THR A 29 22.59 20.28 0.59
CA THR A 29 22.64 19.02 -0.12
C THR A 29 21.26 18.45 0.08
N TYR A 30 20.56 18.18 -1.01
CA TYR A 30 19.22 17.63 -0.96
C TYR A 30 19.34 16.14 -1.21
N PRO A 31 19.51 15.32 -0.16
CA PRO A 31 19.69 13.87 -0.29
C PRO A 31 18.54 13.19 -1.04
N GLU A 32 17.35 13.80 -1.10
CA GLU A 32 16.25 13.34 -1.94
C GLU A 32 16.58 13.28 -3.44
N LEU A 33 17.52 14.10 -3.92
CA LEU A 33 17.99 14.09 -5.31
C LEU A 33 19.03 13.01 -5.59
N GLU A 34 19.53 12.35 -4.55
CA GLU A 34 20.49 11.24 -4.64
C GLU A 34 19.78 9.87 -4.60
N VAL A 35 18.46 9.84 -4.45
CA VAL A 35 17.66 8.62 -4.47
C VAL A 35 17.65 8.05 -5.88
N VAL A 36 18.19 6.85 -6.06
CA VAL A 36 18.16 6.12 -7.33
C VAL A 36 17.25 4.89 -7.20
N PRO A 37 16.18 4.75 -8.00
CA PRO A 37 15.68 5.73 -8.98
C PRO A 37 15.00 6.93 -8.31
N LEU A 38 14.99 8.07 -9.00
CA LEU A 38 14.23 9.25 -8.55
C LEU A 38 12.73 8.96 -8.51
N ALA A 39 11.95 9.75 -7.77
CA ALA A 39 10.50 9.56 -7.69
C ALA A 39 9.86 9.73 -9.06
N SER A 40 10.29 10.75 -9.83
CA SER A 40 9.78 11.00 -11.18
C SER A 40 10.17 9.91 -12.18
N GLU A 41 11.36 9.33 -12.05
CA GLU A 41 11.79 8.17 -12.85
C GLU A 41 10.98 6.92 -12.52
N ARG A 42 10.74 6.68 -11.22
CA ARG A 42 9.92 5.55 -10.77
C ARG A 42 8.50 5.66 -11.30
N LEU A 43 7.94 6.87 -11.28
CA LEU A 43 6.63 7.17 -11.85
C LEU A 43 6.56 6.77 -13.34
N LYS A 44 7.57 7.17 -14.13
CA LYS A 44 7.71 6.82 -15.55
C LYS A 44 7.89 5.32 -15.80
N MET A 45 8.58 4.62 -14.90
CA MET A 45 8.73 3.17 -14.99
C MET A 45 7.43 2.42 -14.71
N GLU A 46 6.62 2.91 -13.78
CA GLU A 46 5.37 2.27 -13.37
C GLU A 46 4.18 2.66 -14.25
N GLU A 47 4.14 3.85 -14.85
CA GLU A 47 3.17 4.24 -15.89
C GLU A 47 3.10 3.19 -17.01
N LYS A 48 4.26 2.77 -17.52
CA LYS A 48 4.35 1.74 -18.57
C LYS A 48 3.80 0.37 -18.15
N LYS A 49 3.65 0.14 -16.85
CA LYS A 49 3.16 -1.10 -16.28
C LYS A 49 1.70 -0.99 -15.84
N GLU A 50 1.11 0.21 -15.79
CA GLU A 50 -0.28 0.40 -15.40
C GLU A 50 -1.21 -0.43 -16.28
N GLY A 51 -2.13 -1.15 -15.64
CA GLY A 51 -3.07 -2.02 -16.32
C GLY A 51 -3.69 -3.08 -15.42
N LEU A 52 -4.39 -4.04 -16.03
CA LEU A 52 -5.30 -4.98 -15.35
C LEU A 52 -4.64 -5.79 -14.23
N ALA A 53 -3.31 -5.92 -14.24
CA ALA A 53 -2.58 -6.64 -13.22
C ALA A 53 -2.60 -5.98 -11.83
N PHE A 54 -3.01 -4.72 -11.71
CA PHE A 54 -2.96 -3.96 -10.45
C PHE A 54 -4.03 -4.34 -9.42
N TYR A 55 -5.08 -5.06 -9.83
CA TYR A 55 -6.23 -5.38 -8.98
C TYR A 55 -6.55 -6.88 -8.91
N ARG A 56 -5.60 -7.76 -9.27
CA ARG A 56 -5.85 -9.20 -9.39
C ARG A 56 -6.32 -9.80 -8.07
N GLU A 57 -5.76 -9.33 -6.96
CA GLU A 57 -6.05 -9.83 -5.62
C GLU A 57 -7.50 -9.51 -5.23
N LEU A 58 -7.99 -8.33 -5.60
CA LEU A 58 -9.38 -7.91 -5.42
C LEU A 58 -10.33 -8.69 -6.32
N GLN A 59 -9.91 -8.97 -7.56
CA GLN A 59 -10.67 -9.78 -8.50
C GLN A 59 -10.84 -11.22 -8.03
N ILE A 60 -9.82 -11.82 -7.40
CA ILE A 60 -9.91 -13.18 -6.83
C ILE A 60 -10.96 -13.23 -5.73
N SER A 61 -10.92 -12.29 -4.77
CA SER A 61 -11.91 -12.18 -3.70
C SER A 61 -13.33 -11.99 -4.26
N ALA A 62 -13.49 -11.04 -5.20
CA ALA A 62 -14.77 -10.75 -5.82
C ALA A 62 -15.33 -11.92 -6.65
N ALA A 63 -14.46 -12.62 -7.39
CA ALA A 63 -14.83 -13.81 -8.15
C ALA A 63 -15.25 -14.95 -7.23
N ALA A 64 -14.57 -15.16 -6.10
CA ALA A 64 -14.97 -16.17 -5.12
C ALA A 64 -16.37 -15.88 -4.55
N THR A 65 -16.64 -14.64 -4.14
CA THR A 65 -17.96 -14.21 -3.66
C THR A 65 -19.05 -14.34 -4.73
N LEU A 66 -18.75 -13.99 -5.98
CA LEU A 66 -19.69 -14.14 -7.09
C LEU A 66 -20.00 -15.62 -7.36
N LEU A 67 -18.98 -16.47 -7.40
CA LEU A 67 -19.13 -17.90 -7.62
C LEU A 67 -19.92 -18.57 -6.50
N ALA A 68 -19.71 -18.16 -5.25
CA ALA A 68 -20.50 -18.59 -4.11
C ALA A 68 -21.99 -18.26 -4.31
N GLY A 69 -22.31 -17.01 -4.64
CA GLY A 69 -23.68 -16.59 -4.95
C GLY A 69 -24.31 -17.37 -6.11
N ILE A 70 -23.59 -17.54 -7.24
CA ILE A 70 -24.07 -18.33 -8.38
C ILE A 70 -24.33 -19.78 -7.99
N TYR A 71 -23.43 -20.39 -7.22
CA TYR A 71 -23.56 -21.78 -6.79
C TYR A 71 -24.79 -21.97 -5.89
N GLN A 72 -25.05 -21.02 -5.00
CA GLN A 72 -26.18 -21.09 -4.07
C GLN A 72 -27.53 -21.04 -4.81
N ILE A 73 -27.65 -20.28 -5.92
CA ILE A 73 -28.86 -20.28 -6.77
C ILE A 73 -29.21 -21.69 -7.25
N GLY A 74 -28.22 -22.40 -7.81
CA GLY A 74 -28.44 -23.75 -8.35
C GLY A 74 -28.82 -24.79 -7.28
N HIS A 75 -28.48 -24.53 -6.01
CA HIS A 75 -28.87 -25.41 -4.90
C HIS A 75 -30.28 -25.14 -4.37
N TYR A 76 -30.79 -23.91 -4.46
CA TYR A 76 -32.16 -23.58 -4.05
C TYR A 76 -33.23 -24.16 -5.00
N GLU A 77 -32.95 -24.23 -6.30
CA GLU A 77 -33.92 -24.68 -7.31
C GLU A 77 -34.31 -26.16 -7.16
N ASN A 78 -33.35 -27.01 -6.73
CA ASN A 78 -33.56 -28.45 -6.54
C ASN A 78 -34.35 -28.81 -5.27
N VAL A 79 -34.43 -27.90 -4.29
CA VAL A 79 -35.09 -28.17 -3.00
C VAL A 79 -36.60 -27.96 -3.07
N ASN A 80 -37.06 -26.99 -3.86
CA ASN A 80 -38.47 -26.67 -3.99
C ASN A 80 -39.23 -27.66 -4.88
N THR A 81 -38.53 -28.46 -5.69
CA THR A 81 -39.13 -29.45 -6.59
C THR A 81 -39.45 -30.78 -5.93
N GLU A 82 -38.80 -31.13 -4.81
CA GLU A 82 -39.00 -32.42 -4.13
C GLU A 82 -40.00 -32.39 -2.95
N THR A 83 -40.53 -31.22 -2.56
CA THR A 83 -41.37 -31.08 -1.34
C THR A 83 -42.89 -30.95 -1.60
N SER A 84 -43.38 -31.20 -2.83
CA SER A 84 -44.80 -30.97 -3.18
C SER A 84 -45.72 -32.19 -3.15
N SER A 85 -45.28 -33.36 -2.67
CA SER A 85 -46.13 -34.55 -2.59
C SER A 85 -46.74 -34.83 -1.20
N ASP A 86 -46.56 -33.93 -0.22
CA ASP A 86 -47.19 -34.08 1.10
C ASP A 86 -48.50 -33.27 1.20
N PRO A 87 -49.68 -33.91 1.14
CA PRO A 87 -50.99 -33.24 1.18
C PRO A 87 -51.33 -32.64 2.56
N LEU A 88 -50.47 -32.81 3.56
CA LEU A 88 -50.62 -32.21 4.90
C LEU A 88 -49.77 -30.95 5.11
N ALA A 89 -49.08 -30.46 4.07
CA ALA A 89 -48.35 -29.20 4.16
C ALA A 89 -49.32 -28.06 4.54
N PRO A 90 -49.04 -27.32 5.64
CA PRO A 90 -49.94 -26.29 6.15
C PRO A 90 -50.23 -25.25 5.07
N SER A 91 -51.49 -24.86 4.94
CA SER A 91 -51.90 -23.84 3.97
C SER A 91 -51.14 -22.53 4.20
N PRO A 92 -50.79 -21.81 3.12
CA PRO A 92 -50.06 -20.54 3.20
C PRO A 92 -50.97 -19.46 3.78
N ASP A 93 -51.06 -19.40 5.10
CA ASP A 93 -51.60 -18.26 5.85
C ASP A 93 -50.43 -17.48 6.48
N ASP A 94 -50.35 -16.21 6.09
CA ASP A 94 -49.80 -15.02 6.77
C ASP A 94 -48.29 -14.85 6.98
N GLY A 95 -47.44 -15.89 6.93
CA GLY A 95 -46.03 -15.77 7.36
C GLY A 95 -44.95 -16.47 6.53
N TRP A 96 -45.34 -17.16 5.45
CA TRP A 96 -44.41 -17.97 4.64
C TRP A 96 -43.67 -17.14 3.58
N ASP A 97 -44.31 -16.10 3.05
CA ASP A 97 -43.74 -15.28 1.99
C ASP A 97 -42.48 -14.52 2.44
N GLU A 98 -42.41 -14.13 3.72
CA GLU A 98 -41.26 -13.39 4.28
C GLU A 98 -40.01 -14.28 4.39
N LYS A 99 -40.15 -15.51 4.90
CA LYS A 99 -39.03 -16.47 5.01
C LYS A 99 -38.56 -16.99 3.65
N LEU A 100 -39.45 -17.11 2.67
CA LEU A 100 -39.09 -17.47 1.30
C LEU A 100 -38.33 -16.33 0.62
N ALA A 101 -38.78 -15.08 0.79
CA ALA A 101 -38.09 -13.91 0.27
C ALA A 101 -36.70 -13.71 0.91
N GLU A 102 -36.58 -13.93 2.22
CA GLU A 102 -35.32 -13.83 2.96
C GLU A 102 -34.28 -14.86 2.47
N ASN A 103 -34.70 -16.11 2.23
CA ASN A 103 -33.81 -17.15 1.73
C ASN A 103 -33.37 -16.93 0.26
N GLN A 104 -34.22 -16.34 -0.58
CA GLN A 104 -33.87 -16.02 -1.97
C GLN A 104 -32.97 -14.79 -2.11
N ALA A 105 -32.93 -13.91 -1.10
CA ALA A 105 -32.07 -12.73 -1.13
C ALA A 105 -30.58 -13.08 -0.96
N SER A 106 -30.27 -14.19 -0.28
CA SER A 106 -28.90 -14.59 0.06
C SER A 106 -27.98 -14.79 -1.16
N PRO A 107 -28.33 -15.59 -2.19
CA PRO A 107 -27.50 -15.73 -3.38
C PRO A 107 -27.33 -14.42 -4.18
N LEU A 108 -28.38 -13.58 -4.19
CA LEU A 108 -28.37 -12.30 -4.90
C LEU A 108 -27.35 -11.34 -4.26
N VAL A 109 -27.16 -11.37 -2.94
CA VAL A 109 -26.15 -10.58 -2.25
C VAL A 109 -24.74 -10.95 -2.74
N GLY A 110 -24.39 -12.23 -2.80
CA GLY A 110 -23.10 -12.68 -3.33
C GLY A 110 -22.85 -12.24 -4.76
N MET A 111 -23.86 -12.38 -5.62
CA MET A 111 -23.78 -11.94 -7.01
C MET A 111 -23.63 -10.43 -7.15
N ALA A 112 -24.41 -9.65 -6.39
CA ALA A 112 -24.36 -8.20 -6.44
C ALA A 112 -23.02 -7.67 -5.92
N VAL A 113 -22.53 -8.19 -4.79
CA VAL A 113 -21.26 -7.75 -4.19
C VAL A 113 -20.07 -8.21 -5.03
N GLY A 114 -20.00 -9.50 -5.38
CA GLY A 114 -18.91 -10.06 -6.19
C GLY A 114 -18.87 -9.47 -7.60
N GLY A 115 -20.02 -9.47 -8.29
CA GLY A 115 -20.16 -8.86 -9.62
C GLY A 115 -19.89 -7.35 -9.60
N GLY A 116 -20.37 -6.65 -8.57
CA GLY A 116 -20.12 -5.22 -8.37
C GLY A 116 -18.64 -4.90 -8.24
N TRP A 117 -17.87 -5.70 -7.49
CA TRP A 117 -16.42 -5.53 -7.37
C TRP A 117 -15.65 -5.88 -8.64
N LEU A 118 -16.06 -6.91 -9.39
CA LEU A 118 -15.46 -7.20 -10.69
C LEU A 118 -15.68 -6.05 -11.67
N ALA A 119 -16.91 -5.51 -11.73
CA ALA A 119 -17.21 -4.33 -12.53
C ALA A 119 -16.43 -3.10 -12.06
N ALA A 120 -16.36 -2.84 -10.74
CA ALA A 120 -15.63 -1.72 -10.18
C ALA A 120 -14.13 -1.80 -10.48
N THR A 121 -13.50 -2.96 -10.31
CA THR A 121 -12.08 -3.14 -10.62
C THR A 121 -11.79 -3.00 -12.11
N PHE A 122 -12.69 -3.46 -12.98
CA PHE A 122 -12.60 -3.22 -14.42
C PHE A 122 -12.69 -1.73 -14.77
N LEU A 123 -13.64 -1.00 -14.19
CA LEU A 123 -13.79 0.44 -14.39
C LEU A 123 -12.61 1.23 -13.84
N LEU A 124 -12.13 0.89 -12.64
CA LEU A 124 -10.93 1.50 -12.06
C LEU A 124 -9.72 1.30 -12.96
N ASN A 125 -9.53 0.08 -13.48
CA ASN A 125 -8.44 -0.15 -14.42
C ASN A 125 -8.54 0.69 -15.69
N LYS A 126 -9.75 0.98 -16.17
CA LYS A 126 -9.95 1.76 -17.39
C LYS A 126 -9.81 3.27 -17.16
N PHE A 127 -10.26 3.77 -16.02
CA PHE A 127 -10.44 5.20 -15.77
C PHE A 127 -9.51 5.79 -14.71
N PHE A 128 -8.79 4.96 -13.96
CA PHE A 128 -7.92 5.39 -12.87
C PHE A 128 -6.47 4.99 -13.14
N THR A 129 -5.71 5.92 -13.73
CA THR A 129 -4.30 5.76 -14.11
C THR A 129 -3.43 6.75 -13.33
N PRO A 130 -3.22 6.54 -12.02
CA PRO A 130 -2.62 7.53 -11.14
C PRO A 130 -1.16 7.87 -11.49
N TYR A 131 -0.41 6.94 -12.10
CA TYR A 131 0.97 7.23 -12.53
C TYR A 131 1.00 8.05 -13.82
N SER A 132 0.14 7.75 -14.80
CA SER A 132 -0.04 8.61 -15.98
C SER A 132 -0.48 10.02 -15.58
N ASP A 133 -1.47 10.13 -14.69
CA ASP A 133 -1.96 11.43 -14.20
C ASP A 133 -0.89 12.18 -13.42
N GLY A 134 -0.12 11.45 -12.59
CA GLY A 134 1.02 12.00 -11.88
C GLY A 134 2.11 12.52 -12.83
N LEU A 135 2.38 11.80 -13.93
CA LEU A 135 3.35 12.23 -14.95
C LEU A 135 2.89 13.48 -15.67
N ALA A 136 1.62 13.54 -16.06
CA ALA A 136 1.02 14.73 -16.65
C ALA A 136 1.11 15.93 -15.69
N ALA A 137 0.90 15.72 -14.38
CA ALA A 137 0.99 16.76 -13.36
C ALA A 137 2.43 17.30 -13.18
N ILE A 138 3.45 16.45 -13.33
CA ILE A 138 4.86 16.88 -13.24
C ILE A 138 5.45 17.31 -14.58
N ALA A 139 4.76 17.10 -15.70
CA ALA A 139 5.24 17.43 -17.05
C ALA A 139 5.70 18.90 -17.21
N PRO A 140 5.03 19.92 -16.64
CA PRO A 140 5.50 21.31 -16.69
C PRO A 140 6.87 21.53 -16.03
N TYR A 141 7.27 20.62 -15.13
CA TYR A 141 8.57 20.60 -14.47
C TYR A 141 9.52 19.56 -15.08
N ALA A 142 9.08 18.80 -16.09
CA ALA A 142 9.87 17.76 -16.75
C ALA A 142 10.72 18.30 -17.91
N ASP A 143 10.32 19.40 -18.54
CA ASP A 143 11.05 20.07 -19.63
C ASP A 143 12.45 20.61 -19.23
N GLY A 144 12.84 20.44 -17.96
CA GLY A 144 14.09 20.94 -17.36
C GLY A 144 15.37 20.27 -17.80
N GLU A 145 15.31 19.16 -18.53
CA GLU A 145 16.48 18.68 -19.30
C GLU A 145 16.95 19.74 -20.33
N LYS A 146 16.07 20.68 -20.71
CA LYS A 146 16.42 21.86 -21.49
C LYS A 146 16.91 23.00 -20.57
N LYS A 147 18.18 22.91 -20.17
CA LYS A 147 19.06 24.00 -19.66
C LYS A 147 18.41 25.02 -18.68
N GLY A 148 18.57 24.79 -17.38
CA GLY A 148 18.58 25.89 -16.39
C GLY A 148 17.53 25.88 -15.28
N MET A 149 16.90 24.74 -14.96
CA MET A 149 15.99 24.69 -13.80
C MET A 149 16.71 25.00 -12.48
N SER A 150 16.05 25.79 -11.65
CA SER A 150 16.49 26.01 -10.28
C SER A 150 16.41 24.70 -9.47
N ARG A 151 17.34 24.48 -8.53
CA ARG A 151 17.28 23.33 -7.59
C ARG A 151 15.91 23.17 -6.94
N ARG A 152 15.27 24.30 -6.58
CA ARG A 152 13.91 24.34 -6.03
C ARG A 152 12.87 23.70 -6.95
N GLN A 153 12.95 23.90 -8.26
CA GLN A 153 11.99 23.30 -9.22
C GLN A 153 12.19 21.79 -9.34
N ILE A 154 13.43 21.32 -9.32
CA ILE A 154 13.73 19.89 -9.34
C ILE A 154 13.14 19.23 -8.08
N LEU A 155 13.35 19.83 -6.91
CA LEU A 155 12.77 19.35 -5.66
C LEU A 155 11.24 19.35 -5.66
N LEU A 156 10.64 20.40 -6.23
CA LEU A 156 9.19 20.47 -6.36
C LEU A 156 8.66 19.33 -7.24
N ARG A 157 9.32 19.07 -8.38
CA ARG A 157 8.98 17.94 -9.27
C ARG A 157 9.05 16.61 -8.53
N GLU A 158 10.14 16.35 -7.82
CA GLU A 158 10.32 15.09 -7.09
C GLU A 158 9.30 14.94 -5.95
N ARG A 159 8.97 16.02 -5.24
CA ARG A 159 7.91 16.00 -4.20
C ARG A 159 6.53 15.71 -4.78
N LEU A 160 6.17 16.32 -5.92
CA LEU A 160 4.90 16.06 -6.58
C LEU A 160 4.82 14.61 -7.10
N ALA A 161 5.93 14.10 -7.65
CA ALA A 161 6.02 12.71 -8.07
C ALA A 161 5.84 11.75 -6.86
N GLU A 162 6.52 12.01 -5.75
CA GLU A 162 6.37 11.22 -4.53
C GLU A 162 4.94 11.28 -3.96
N GLU A 163 4.30 12.45 -3.98
CA GLU A 163 2.92 12.61 -3.54
C GLU A 163 1.97 11.74 -4.39
N SER A 164 2.16 11.69 -5.71
CA SER A 164 1.35 10.85 -6.59
C SER A 164 1.49 9.35 -6.28
N ILE A 165 2.71 8.88 -5.98
CA ILE A 165 2.97 7.49 -5.57
C ILE A 165 2.27 7.17 -4.25
N ASN A 166 2.41 8.05 -3.25
CA ASN A 166 1.79 7.88 -1.93
C ASN A 166 0.25 7.95 -2.00
N ARG A 167 -0.30 8.82 -2.86
CA ARG A 167 -1.74 8.93 -3.11
C ARG A 167 -2.31 7.63 -3.68
N ALA A 168 -1.66 7.06 -4.70
CA ALA A 168 -2.04 5.77 -5.26
C ALA A 168 -2.03 4.66 -4.21
N SER A 169 -0.97 4.58 -3.41
CA SER A 169 -0.85 3.60 -2.31
C SER A 169 -1.96 3.75 -1.26
N SER A 170 -2.19 4.96 -0.77
CA SER A 170 -3.22 5.21 0.26
C SER A 170 -4.64 4.92 -0.26
N PHE A 171 -4.93 5.23 -1.52
CA PHE A 171 -6.17 4.84 -2.18
C PHE A 171 -6.31 3.32 -2.24
N SER A 172 -5.25 2.62 -2.65
CA SER A 172 -5.21 1.16 -2.72
C SER A 172 -5.53 0.49 -1.39
N THR A 173 -4.97 0.99 -0.29
CA THR A 173 -5.16 0.44 1.05
C THR A 173 -6.62 0.56 1.48
N ARG A 174 -7.24 1.72 1.24
CA ARG A 174 -8.67 1.91 1.53
C ARG A 174 -9.52 0.94 0.71
N LEU A 175 -9.19 0.77 -0.57
CA LEU A 175 -9.91 -0.09 -1.49
C LEU A 175 -9.81 -1.58 -1.11
N VAL A 176 -8.62 -2.01 -0.67
CA VAL A 176 -8.38 -3.35 -0.09
C VAL A 176 -9.27 -3.58 1.12
N TRP A 177 -9.28 -2.67 2.10
CA TRP A 177 -10.09 -2.84 3.31
C TRP A 177 -11.58 -2.84 3.01
N THR A 178 -12.06 -1.93 2.14
CA THR A 178 -13.47 -1.92 1.74
C THR A 178 -13.86 -3.22 1.03
N SER A 179 -13.00 -3.74 0.15
CA SER A 179 -13.24 -5.00 -0.55
C SER A 179 -13.28 -6.19 0.40
N VAL A 180 -12.31 -6.30 1.31
CA VAL A 180 -12.26 -7.37 2.32
C VAL A 180 -13.52 -7.35 3.18
N ILE A 181 -13.90 -6.19 3.72
CA ILE A 181 -15.08 -6.06 4.59
C ILE A 181 -16.36 -6.44 3.86
N THR A 182 -16.57 -5.92 2.65
CA THR A 182 -17.82 -6.15 1.91
C THR A 182 -17.94 -7.59 1.41
N ASN A 183 -16.85 -8.19 0.90
CA ASN A 183 -16.87 -9.59 0.48
C ASN A 183 -16.98 -10.54 1.68
N ALA A 184 -16.26 -10.29 2.77
CA ALA A 184 -16.38 -11.10 3.98
C ALA A 184 -17.80 -11.03 4.57
N ALA A 185 -18.38 -9.83 4.67
CA ALA A 185 -19.75 -9.65 5.15
C ALA A 185 -20.77 -10.36 4.25
N ALA A 186 -20.63 -10.27 2.93
CA ALA A 186 -21.49 -10.97 1.97
C ALA A 186 -21.39 -12.49 2.13
N ASN A 187 -20.18 -13.04 2.21
CA ASN A 187 -19.97 -14.49 2.35
C ASN A 187 -20.42 -15.01 3.71
N ILE A 188 -20.26 -14.25 4.81
CA ILE A 188 -20.80 -14.61 6.13
C ILE A 188 -22.33 -14.60 6.10
N TYR A 189 -22.94 -13.59 5.48
CA TYR A 189 -24.39 -13.52 5.31
C TYR A 189 -24.91 -14.69 4.45
N MET A 190 -24.22 -15.06 3.38
CA MET A 190 -24.58 -16.23 2.58
C MET A 190 -24.47 -17.52 3.38
N ALA A 191 -23.34 -17.73 4.06
CA ALA A 191 -23.10 -18.90 4.90
C ALA A 191 -24.14 -19.04 6.03
N SER A 192 -24.63 -17.94 6.62
CA SER A 192 -25.63 -18.01 7.70
C SER A 192 -27.03 -18.38 7.20
N HIS A 193 -27.29 -18.29 5.89
CA HIS A 193 -28.55 -18.67 5.25
C HIS A 193 -28.42 -19.97 4.46
N ALA A 194 -27.21 -20.49 4.29
CA ALA A 194 -26.96 -21.80 3.71
C ALA A 194 -27.34 -22.91 4.70
N ARG A 195 -27.87 -24.02 4.18
CA ARG A 195 -28.13 -25.21 5.01
C ARG A 195 -26.82 -25.80 5.52
N GLU A 196 -26.79 -26.15 6.80
CA GLU A 196 -25.63 -26.81 7.42
C GLU A 196 -25.26 -28.11 6.69
N GLY A 197 -23.96 -28.37 6.55
CA GLY A 197 -23.45 -29.59 5.92
C GLY A 197 -23.58 -29.65 4.39
N THR A 198 -24.07 -28.59 3.73
CA THR A 198 -24.14 -28.55 2.27
C THR A 198 -22.83 -28.08 1.62
N ALA A 199 -22.64 -28.46 0.36
CA ALA A 199 -21.52 -27.94 -0.45
C ALA A 199 -21.57 -26.41 -0.59
N ALA A 200 -22.76 -25.81 -0.60
CA ALA A 200 -22.93 -24.35 -0.64
C ALA A 200 -22.31 -23.70 0.61
N ALA A 201 -22.62 -24.21 1.81
CA ALA A 201 -22.04 -23.70 3.06
C ALA A 201 -20.50 -23.81 3.09
N LEU A 202 -19.93 -24.89 2.53
CA LEU A 202 -18.47 -25.04 2.41
C LEU A 202 -17.86 -24.03 1.42
N ILE A 203 -18.54 -23.79 0.29
CA ILE A 203 -18.11 -22.80 -0.71
C ILE A 203 -18.18 -21.39 -0.12
N ASP A 204 -19.25 -21.03 0.58
CA ASP A 204 -19.40 -19.72 1.23
C ASP A 204 -18.33 -19.51 2.30
N ALA A 205 -18.04 -20.53 3.11
CA ALA A 205 -16.96 -20.48 4.09
C ALA A 205 -15.59 -20.31 3.42
N THR A 206 -15.36 -21.00 2.31
CA THR A 206 -14.11 -20.87 1.54
C THR A 206 -14.00 -19.47 0.92
N ALA A 207 -15.09 -18.94 0.37
CA ALA A 207 -15.16 -17.60 -0.18
C ALA A 207 -14.93 -16.53 0.91
N ALA A 208 -15.45 -16.74 2.12
CA ALA A 208 -15.19 -15.87 3.27
C ALA A 208 -13.70 -15.81 3.63
N ILE A 209 -12.98 -16.94 3.56
CA ILE A 209 -11.52 -16.96 3.75
C ILE A 209 -10.81 -16.25 2.59
N LEU A 210 -11.22 -16.53 1.35
CA LEU A 210 -10.66 -15.89 0.16
C LEU A 210 -10.92 -14.37 0.11
N ALA A 211 -11.91 -13.87 0.86
CA ALA A 211 -12.14 -12.43 0.99
C ALA A 211 -10.92 -11.69 1.59
N PHE A 212 -10.05 -12.38 2.33
CA PHE A 212 -8.81 -11.84 2.92
C PHE A 212 -7.60 -11.90 1.97
N THR A 213 -7.73 -12.49 0.78
CA THR A 213 -6.66 -12.55 -0.24
C THR A 213 -6.00 -11.19 -0.49
N PRO A 214 -6.74 -10.06 -0.61
CA PRO A 214 -6.13 -8.73 -0.82
C PRO A 214 -5.21 -8.24 0.31
N LEU A 215 -5.29 -8.82 1.53
CA LEU A 215 -4.40 -8.48 2.64
C LEU A 215 -3.10 -9.29 2.61
N LEU A 216 -3.16 -10.52 2.11
CA LEU A 216 -1.99 -11.40 1.99
C LEU A 216 -1.09 -11.00 0.81
N PHE A 217 -1.70 -10.45 -0.23
CA PHE A 217 -1.02 -10.05 -1.45
C PHE A 217 -1.15 -8.53 -1.62
N PRO A 218 -0.10 -7.75 -1.26
CA PRO A 218 -0.16 -6.30 -1.36
C PRO A 218 -0.26 -5.87 -2.82
N THR A 219 -1.03 -4.81 -3.06
CA THR A 219 -1.19 -4.24 -4.39
C THR A 219 0.13 -3.69 -4.93
N ARG A 220 0.28 -3.65 -6.25
CA ARG A 220 1.46 -3.05 -6.90
C ARG A 220 1.70 -1.61 -6.46
N TRP A 221 0.65 -0.83 -6.26
CA TRP A 221 0.75 0.55 -5.75
C TRP A 221 1.36 0.62 -4.34
N SER A 222 0.94 -0.28 -3.45
CA SER A 222 1.50 -0.39 -2.11
C SER A 222 2.98 -0.81 -2.13
N ILE A 223 3.31 -1.82 -2.94
CA ILE A 223 4.69 -2.31 -3.12
C ILE A 223 5.60 -1.17 -3.62
N VAL A 224 5.19 -0.45 -4.68
CA VAL A 224 5.98 0.65 -5.25
C VAL A 224 6.24 1.74 -4.22
N ALA A 225 5.21 2.16 -3.47
CA ALA A 225 5.37 3.18 -2.44
C ALA A 225 6.29 2.69 -1.29
N GLY A 226 6.13 1.43 -0.85
CA GLY A 226 6.98 0.82 0.16
C GLY A 226 8.44 0.72 -0.27
N GLU A 227 8.70 0.28 -1.51
CA GLU A 227 10.04 0.25 -2.09
C GLU A 227 10.66 1.65 -2.14
N HIS A 228 9.91 2.65 -2.63
CA HIS A 228 10.40 4.04 -2.70
C HIS A 228 10.75 4.59 -1.31
N GLN A 229 9.90 4.38 -0.31
CA GLN A 229 10.19 4.77 1.07
C GLN A 229 11.41 4.03 1.64
N ASN A 230 11.59 2.76 1.30
CA ASN A 230 12.76 1.99 1.74
C ASN A 230 14.05 2.54 1.12
N TYR A 231 14.04 3.00 -0.14
CA TYR A 231 15.19 3.69 -0.74
C TYR A 231 15.51 5.00 -0.02
N LYS A 232 14.48 5.82 0.25
CA LYS A 232 14.67 7.06 1.03
C LYS A 232 15.26 6.76 2.40
N LYS A 233 14.71 5.77 3.13
CA LYS A 233 15.22 5.36 4.45
C LYS A 233 16.68 4.96 4.41
N ARG A 234 17.19 4.36 3.33
CA ARG A 234 18.62 3.99 3.21
C ARG A 234 19.54 5.20 3.11
N ILE A 235 19.06 6.30 2.55
CA ILE A 235 19.84 7.54 2.41
C ILE A 235 19.78 8.36 3.71
N TYR A 236 18.62 8.40 4.35
CA TYR A 236 18.44 9.10 5.63
C TYR A 236 18.81 8.25 6.87
N ALA A 237 19.14 6.97 6.70
CA ALA A 237 19.53 6.12 7.82
C ALA A 237 20.85 6.62 8.41
N PRO A 238 20.98 6.68 9.74
CA PRO A 238 22.26 6.97 10.34
C PRO A 238 23.28 5.92 9.90
N ILE A 239 24.45 6.39 9.47
CA ILE A 239 25.59 5.50 9.27
C ILE A 239 26.08 5.15 10.67
N SER A 240 25.77 3.92 11.11
CA SER A 240 26.32 3.38 12.35
C SER A 240 27.73 2.88 12.06
N SER A 241 28.70 3.43 12.77
CA SER A 241 30.08 2.95 12.75
C SER A 241 30.48 2.50 14.15
N SER A 242 31.13 1.35 14.23
CA SER A 242 31.78 0.92 15.48
C SER A 242 33.04 1.77 15.66
N ALA A 243 33.09 2.56 16.72
CA ALA A 243 34.26 3.34 17.06
C ALA A 243 34.80 2.86 18.42
N THR A 244 36.11 2.65 18.52
CA THR A 244 36.74 2.48 19.83
C THR A 244 36.96 3.87 20.43
N LEU A 245 36.28 4.16 21.54
CA LEU A 245 36.43 5.42 22.26
C LEU A 245 37.47 5.24 23.38
N LEU A 246 38.34 6.22 23.56
CA LEU A 246 39.25 6.26 24.70
C LEU A 246 38.45 6.63 25.96
N ASN A 247 38.56 5.81 27.00
CA ASN A 247 37.96 6.11 28.30
C ASN A 247 38.84 7.09 29.06
N ASP A 248 38.36 8.33 29.22
CA ASP A 248 39.08 9.49 29.76
C ASP A 248 39.57 9.32 31.21
N GLY A 249 39.14 8.27 31.92
CA GLY A 249 39.55 8.02 33.31
C GLY A 249 40.46 6.81 33.55
N GLN A 250 40.58 5.88 32.60
CA GLN A 250 41.25 4.59 32.84
C GLN A 250 42.23 4.16 31.73
N GLY A 251 42.36 4.93 30.65
CA GLY A 251 43.26 4.60 29.53
C GLY A 251 42.85 3.35 28.74
N GLY A 252 41.67 2.79 28.99
CA GLY A 252 41.12 1.65 28.27
C GLY A 252 40.35 2.06 27.03
N LEU A 253 40.43 1.25 25.96
CA LEU A 253 39.55 1.37 24.80
C LEU A 253 38.20 0.72 25.12
N VAL A 254 37.12 1.48 24.95
CA VAL A 254 35.76 0.97 25.12
C VAL A 254 35.08 0.94 23.75
N PRO A 255 34.43 -0.16 23.36
CA PRO A 255 33.62 -0.18 22.14
C PRO A 255 32.47 0.82 22.28
N GLY A 256 32.37 1.73 21.33
CA GLY A 256 31.29 2.71 21.19
C GLY A 256 30.58 2.56 19.85
N ILE A 257 29.33 2.98 19.80
CA ILE A 257 28.58 3.13 18.55
C ILE A 257 28.52 4.63 18.26
N MET A 258 29.12 5.04 17.14
CA MET A 258 28.94 6.38 16.61
C MET A 258 27.81 6.36 15.59
N LEU A 259 26.81 7.21 15.81
CA LEU A 259 25.73 7.43 14.87
C LEU A 259 25.99 8.77 14.18
N ALA A 260 26.25 8.73 12.88
CA ALA A 260 26.33 9.92 12.06
C ALA A 260 25.04 10.06 11.26
N PHE A 261 24.35 11.19 11.40
CA PHE A 261 23.20 11.55 10.58
C PHE A 261 23.67 12.48 9.47
N SER A 262 23.32 12.14 8.22
CA SER A 262 23.42 13.05 7.09
C SER A 262 22.06 13.74 6.96
N PHE A 263 22.03 15.05 7.20
CA PHE A 263 20.85 15.90 7.03
C PHE A 263 21.20 17.18 6.28
#